data_AF-A0A7L9C4F5-F1
#
_entry.id   AF-A0A7L9C4F5-F1
#
_cell.length_a   1.000
_cell.length_b   1.000
_cell.length_c   1.000
_cell.angle_alpha   90.00
_cell.angle_beta   90.00
_cell.angle_gamma   90.00
#
_symmetry.space_group_name_H-M   'P 1'
#
loop_
_entity.id
_entity.type
_entity.pdbx_description
1 polymer ?
#
loop_
_entity_poly.entity_id
_entity_poly.type
_entity_poly.pdbx_seq_one_letter_code
_entity_poly.pdbx_strand_id
1 'polypeptide(L)'
;MIFDYDWWFGGAYQNRIAEAKRRCVRSHFPKLKNEDLERDKAAAAFLEKLEARSILYLRDGFSYELKELIISSTTSSLSFECAPADDAYKVGAFVVTLPFDEVVRVEVFAYHPDEKPEDMPSIKGFGGIQTGHSKRVDERSARSEQVD
;
A
#
# COMPACT_ATOMS: atom_id res chain seq x y z
N MET A 1 -5.00 14.41 -15.34
CA MET A 1 -4.15 13.41 -14.65
C MET A 1 -5.09 12.45 -13.93
N ILE A 2 -4.79 11.15 -13.81
CA ILE A 2 -5.81 10.18 -13.34
C ILE A 2 -5.97 10.16 -11.81
N PHE A 3 -4.88 10.29 -11.05
CA PHE A 3 -4.86 10.17 -9.59
C PHE A 3 -4.77 11.54 -8.89
N ASP A 4 -5.60 12.49 -9.32
CA ASP A 4 -5.67 13.84 -8.74
C ASP A 4 -6.54 13.88 -7.46
N TYR A 5 -6.73 15.08 -6.91
CA TYR A 5 -7.50 15.30 -5.69
C TYR A 5 -8.89 14.63 -5.71
N ASP A 6 -9.62 14.75 -6.82
CA ASP A 6 -10.97 14.20 -6.95
C ASP A 6 -10.97 12.67 -6.95
N TRP A 7 -9.90 12.05 -7.45
CA TRP A 7 -9.76 10.60 -7.37
C TRP A 7 -9.72 10.10 -5.91
N TRP A 8 -8.94 10.78 -5.07
CA TRP A 8 -8.73 10.38 -3.67
C TRP A 8 -9.88 10.83 -2.75
N PHE A 9 -10.36 12.05 -2.93
CA PHE A 9 -11.30 12.70 -2.01
C PHE A 9 -12.72 12.86 -2.58
N GLY A 10 -12.90 12.73 -3.90
CA GLY A 10 -14.21 12.79 -4.57
C GLY A 10 -14.98 11.45 -4.59
N GLY A 11 -14.54 10.46 -3.83
CA GLY A 11 -15.21 9.17 -3.66
C GLY A 11 -14.82 8.08 -4.65
N ALA A 12 -14.03 8.39 -5.70
CA ALA A 12 -13.56 7.37 -6.65
C ALA A 12 -12.71 6.29 -5.95
N TYR A 13 -11.84 6.68 -5.02
CA TYR A 13 -11.08 5.75 -4.19
C TYR A 13 -11.97 4.79 -3.38
N GLN A 14 -12.98 5.33 -2.68
CA GLN A 14 -13.92 4.51 -1.91
C GLN A 14 -14.73 3.55 -2.81
N ASN A 15 -15.09 3.99 -4.01
CA ASN A 15 -15.75 3.13 -5.00
C ASN A 15 -14.83 1.98 -5.45
N ARG A 16 -13.51 2.18 -5.53
CA ARG A 16 -12.55 1.10 -5.84
C ARG A 16 -12.42 0.10 -4.71
N ILE A 17 -12.44 0.56 -3.45
CA ILE A 17 -12.51 -0.33 -2.28
C ILE A 17 -13.79 -1.18 -2.32
N ALA A 18 -14.94 -0.54 -2.50
CA ALA A 18 -16.22 -1.24 -2.55
C ALA A 18 -16.25 -2.29 -3.67
N GLU A 19 -15.76 -1.93 -4.86
CA GLU A 19 -15.68 -2.85 -6.01
C GLU A 19 -14.74 -4.04 -5.72
N ALA A 20 -13.57 -3.80 -5.12
CA ALA A 20 -12.64 -4.86 -4.76
C ALA A 20 -13.28 -5.85 -3.77
N LYS A 21 -13.96 -5.34 -2.73
CA LYS A 21 -14.69 -6.17 -1.77
C LYS A 21 -15.81 -6.97 -2.44
N ARG A 22 -16.66 -6.36 -3.27
CA ARG A 22 -17.72 -7.07 -4.02
C ARG A 22 -17.15 -8.19 -4.89
N ARG A 23 -16.01 -7.96 -5.55
CA ARG A 23 -15.34 -8.98 -6.37
C ARG A 23 -14.80 -10.13 -5.54
N CYS A 24 -14.27 -9.84 -4.35
CA CYS A 24 -13.85 -10.86 -3.40
C CYS A 24 -15.04 -11.74 -2.97
N VAL A 25 -16.16 -11.14 -2.54
CA VAL A 25 -17.39 -11.89 -2.20
C VAL A 25 -17.85 -12.75 -3.37
N ARG A 26 -17.94 -12.21 -4.58
CA ARG A 26 -18.37 -12.96 -5.77
C ARG A 26 -17.49 -14.17 -6.05
N SER A 27 -16.20 -14.05 -5.78
CA SER A 27 -15.25 -15.16 -5.96
C SER A 27 -15.42 -16.23 -4.88
N HIS A 28 -15.74 -15.84 -3.65
CA HIS A 28 -16.01 -16.75 -2.53
C HIS A 28 -17.39 -17.44 -2.64
N PHE A 29 -18.40 -16.77 -3.21
CA PHE A 29 -19.75 -17.30 -3.43
C PHE A 29 -20.09 -17.42 -4.92
N PRO A 30 -19.39 -18.28 -5.69
CA PRO A 30 -19.54 -18.34 -7.15
C PRO A 30 -20.91 -18.83 -7.63
N LYS A 31 -21.72 -19.42 -6.73
CA LYS A 31 -23.06 -19.94 -7.03
C LYS A 31 -24.17 -18.89 -6.91
N LEU A 32 -23.91 -17.77 -6.24
CA LEU A 32 -24.88 -16.69 -6.09
C LEU A 32 -24.83 -15.77 -7.31
N LYS A 33 -26.00 -15.32 -7.78
CA LYS A 33 -26.08 -14.26 -8.80
C LYS A 33 -25.83 -12.90 -8.14
N ASN A 34 -25.39 -11.92 -8.92
CA ASN A 34 -25.06 -10.58 -8.39
C ASN A 34 -26.21 -9.94 -7.59
N GLU A 35 -27.46 -10.13 -8.04
CA GLU A 35 -28.66 -9.59 -7.39
C GLU A 35 -28.98 -10.24 -6.03
N ASP A 36 -28.49 -11.46 -5.82
CA ASP A 36 -28.74 -12.25 -4.62
C ASP A 36 -27.61 -12.09 -3.58
N LEU A 37 -26.43 -11.60 -3.98
CA LEU A 37 -25.27 -11.42 -3.09
C LEU A 37 -25.57 -10.48 -1.90
N GLU A 38 -26.35 -9.42 -2.12
CA GLU A 38 -26.71 -8.46 -1.06
C GLU A 38 -27.88 -8.94 -0.20
N ARG A 39 -28.62 -9.96 -0.66
CA ARG A 39 -29.80 -10.52 0.04
C ARG A 39 -29.45 -11.76 0.84
N ASP A 40 -28.42 -12.48 0.42
CA ASP A 40 -27.94 -13.65 1.13
C ASP A 40 -27.22 -13.24 2.43
N LYS A 41 -27.65 -13.83 3.55
CA LYS A 41 -27.13 -13.47 4.87
C LYS A 41 -25.66 -13.84 5.04
N ALA A 42 -25.20 -14.93 4.43
CA ALA A 42 -23.81 -15.36 4.55
C ALA A 42 -22.89 -14.47 3.71
N ALA A 43 -23.29 -14.14 2.48
CA ALA A 43 -22.54 -13.23 1.62
C ALA A 43 -22.46 -11.81 2.20
N ALA A 44 -23.56 -11.29 2.77
CA ALA A 44 -23.56 -10.01 3.48
C ALA A 44 -22.62 -10.02 4.70
N ALA A 45 -22.72 -11.04 5.55
CA ALA A 45 -21.83 -11.17 6.72
C ALA A 45 -20.35 -11.34 6.33
N PHE A 46 -20.07 -12.00 5.21
CA PHE A 46 -18.71 -12.12 4.68
C PHE A 46 -18.19 -10.77 4.17
N LEU A 47 -19.00 -10.03 3.40
CA LEU A 47 -18.66 -8.70 2.89
C LEU A 47 -18.29 -7.71 4.00
N GLU A 48 -19.04 -7.71 5.11
CA GLU A 48 -18.80 -6.85 6.27
C GLU A 48 -17.43 -7.09 6.92
N LYS A 49 -16.95 -8.34 6.89
CA LYS A 49 -15.65 -8.73 7.46
C LYS A 49 -14.47 -8.52 6.53
N LEU A 50 -14.71 -8.22 5.26
CA LEU A 50 -13.62 -8.00 4.31
C LEU A 50 -12.83 -6.75 4.67
N GLU A 51 -11.52 -6.88 4.66
CA GLU A 51 -10.57 -5.78 4.73
C GLU A 51 -10.11 -5.42 3.31
N ALA A 52 -9.53 -4.23 3.16
CA ALA A 52 -8.94 -3.79 1.90
C ALA A 52 -7.58 -3.13 2.16
N ARG A 53 -6.62 -3.45 1.30
CA ARG A 53 -5.29 -2.83 1.25
C ARG A 53 -5.15 -2.07 -0.05
N SER A 54 -4.54 -0.88 0.05
CA SER A 54 -4.31 -0.02 -1.10
C SER A 54 -2.81 0.18 -1.28
N ILE A 55 -2.31 -0.13 -2.47
CA ILE A 55 -0.90 -0.04 -2.82
C ILE A 55 -0.72 1.08 -3.83
N LEU A 56 0.13 2.03 -3.50
CA LEU A 56 0.53 3.12 -4.38
C LEU A 56 1.86 2.75 -5.01
N TYR A 57 1.95 2.89 -6.33
CA TYR A 57 3.19 2.80 -7.08
C TYR A 57 3.58 4.20 -7.52
N LEU A 58 4.82 4.57 -7.25
CA LEU A 58 5.36 5.88 -7.56
C LEU A 58 6.27 5.82 -8.79
N ARG A 59 6.47 6.98 -9.41
CA ARG A 59 7.31 7.13 -10.61
C ARG A 59 8.78 6.81 -10.36
N ASP A 60 9.26 7.02 -9.14
CA ASP A 60 10.61 6.70 -8.69
C ASP A 60 10.87 5.18 -8.47
N GLY A 61 9.83 4.36 -8.63
CA GLY A 61 9.88 2.91 -8.45
C GLY A 61 9.59 2.43 -7.03
N PHE A 62 9.35 3.33 -6.08
CA PHE A 62 8.89 2.94 -4.75
C PHE A 62 7.41 2.56 -4.75
N SER A 63 7.03 1.74 -3.77
CA SER A 63 5.64 1.43 -3.49
C SER A 63 5.32 1.61 -2.02
N TYR A 64 4.12 2.09 -1.73
CA TYR A 64 3.65 2.29 -0.37
C TYR A 64 2.30 1.61 -0.18
N GLU A 65 2.15 0.91 0.94
CA GLU A 65 0.83 0.53 1.41
C GLU A 65 0.22 1.70 2.18
N LEU A 66 -0.92 2.18 1.70
CA LEU A 66 -1.68 3.23 2.37
C LEU A 66 -2.42 2.63 3.56
N LYS A 67 -2.15 3.19 4.74
CA LYS A 67 -2.87 2.87 5.98
C LYS A 67 -4.01 3.85 6.23
N GLU A 68 -3.74 5.15 6.14
CA GLU A 68 -4.75 6.19 6.36
C GLU A 68 -4.53 7.40 5.46
N LEU A 69 -5.60 7.94 4.88
CA LEU A 69 -5.56 9.21 4.15
C LEU A 69 -5.56 10.38 5.13
N ILE A 70 -4.64 11.31 4.96
CA ILE A 70 -4.59 12.53 5.77
C ILE A 70 -5.24 13.65 4.96
N ILE A 71 -6.36 14.15 5.45
CA ILE A 71 -7.07 15.26 4.83
C ILE A 71 -6.25 16.53 5.05
N SER A 72 -5.71 17.09 3.97
CA SER A 72 -5.00 18.36 3.95
C SER A 72 -5.87 19.45 3.35
N SER A 73 -5.65 20.71 3.76
CA SER A 73 -6.29 21.88 3.17
C SER A 73 -5.78 22.21 1.76
N THR A 74 -4.73 21.52 1.30
CA THR A 74 -4.11 21.73 -0.01
C THR A 74 -4.60 20.71 -1.03
N THR A 75 -4.88 21.17 -2.26
CA THR A 75 -5.38 20.33 -3.37
C THR A 75 -4.29 19.90 -4.36
N SER A 76 -3.01 20.14 -4.05
CA SER A 76 -1.88 19.87 -4.95
C SER A 76 -1.07 18.61 -4.62
N SER A 77 -1.30 18.01 -3.45
CA SER A 77 -0.52 16.86 -2.97
C SER A 77 -1.41 15.86 -2.24
N LEU A 78 -0.98 14.60 -2.27
CA LEU A 78 -1.52 13.52 -1.47
C LEU A 78 -0.68 13.36 -0.20
N SER A 79 -1.34 13.38 0.96
CA SER A 79 -0.74 13.03 2.25
C SER A 79 -1.41 11.80 2.84
N PHE A 80 -0.62 10.85 3.34
CA PHE A 80 -1.13 9.61 3.91
C PHE A 80 -0.16 9.00 4.92
N GLU A 81 -0.69 8.23 5.88
CA GLU A 81 0.11 7.31 6.68
C GLU A 81 0.37 6.04 5.86
N CYS A 82 1.63 5.59 5.79
CA CYS A 82 1.98 4.32 5.14
C CYS A 82 2.27 3.21 6.15
N ALA A 83 1.84 1.99 5.84
CA ALA A 83 2.16 0.80 6.63
C ALA A 83 3.61 0.36 6.36
N PRO A 84 4.48 0.25 7.38
CA PRO A 84 5.84 -0.24 7.20
C PRO A 84 5.84 -1.71 6.77
N ALA A 85 6.62 -2.02 5.73
CA ALA A 85 6.80 -3.39 5.26
C ALA A 85 7.67 -4.23 6.23
N ASP A 86 8.62 -3.57 6.90
CA ASP A 86 9.55 -4.19 7.84
C ASP A 86 9.04 -4.02 9.28
N ASP A 87 8.98 -5.15 10.00
CA ASP A 87 8.51 -5.26 11.38
C ASP A 87 9.28 -4.36 12.34
N ALA A 88 10.58 -4.13 12.10
CA ALA A 88 11.41 -3.26 12.93
C ALA A 88 10.87 -1.81 12.97
N TYR A 89 10.16 -1.40 11.93
CA TYR A 89 9.62 -0.05 11.79
C TYR A 89 8.14 0.07 12.19
N LYS A 90 7.49 -1.02 12.63
CA LYS A 90 6.09 -1.03 13.09
C LYS A 90 5.89 -0.39 14.48
N VAL A 91 6.95 0.14 15.10
CA VAL A 91 6.91 0.87 16.37
C VAL A 91 6.52 2.36 16.22
N GLY A 92 6.40 2.85 14.99
CA GLY A 92 6.08 4.26 14.70
C GLY A 92 5.09 4.43 13.54
N ALA A 93 4.90 5.68 13.14
CA ALA A 93 4.04 6.06 12.01
C ALA A 93 4.88 6.84 10.98
N PHE A 94 4.72 6.48 9.70
CA PHE A 94 5.33 7.21 8.58
C PHE A 94 4.26 8.00 7.87
N VAL A 95 4.44 9.31 7.80
CA VAL A 95 3.59 10.20 7.01
C VAL A 95 4.34 10.55 5.73
N VAL A 96 3.74 10.20 4.59
CA VAL A 96 4.26 10.51 3.26
C VAL A 96 3.42 11.62 2.66
N THR A 97 4.07 12.63 2.06
CA THR A 97 3.42 13.66 1.26
C THR A 97 4.10 13.74 -0.09
N LEU A 98 3.33 13.62 -1.16
CA LEU A 98 3.83 13.64 -2.52
C LEU A 98 2.88 14.40 -3.47
N PRO A 99 3.40 15.01 -4.54
CA PRO A 99 2.56 15.50 -5.63
C PRO A 99 1.72 14.37 -6.26
N PHE A 100 0.49 14.67 -6.68
CA PHE A 100 -0.37 13.66 -7.32
C PHE A 100 0.23 13.03 -8.57
N ASP A 101 1.11 13.75 -9.27
CA ASP A 101 1.74 13.29 -10.51
C ASP A 101 2.85 12.25 -10.31
N GLU A 102 3.27 12.05 -9.06
CA GLU A 102 4.17 10.96 -8.70
C GLU A 102 3.46 9.60 -8.67
N VAL A 103 2.13 9.57 -8.50
CA VAL A 103 1.38 8.31 -8.48
C VAL A 103 1.17 7.79 -9.90
N VAL A 104 1.75 6.62 -10.20
CA VAL A 104 1.64 5.98 -11.53
C VAL A 104 0.59 4.87 -11.57
N ARG A 105 0.31 4.23 -10.43
CA ARG A 105 -0.70 3.17 -10.32
C ARG A 105 -1.18 3.05 -8.89
N VAL A 106 -2.47 2.76 -8.72
CA VAL A 106 -3.06 2.36 -7.44
C VAL A 106 -3.70 0.99 -7.60
N GLU A 107 -3.32 0.04 -6.74
CA GLU A 107 -3.95 -1.27 -6.63
C GLU A 107 -4.76 -1.33 -5.34
N VAL A 108 -5.99 -1.86 -5.42
CA VAL A 108 -6.85 -2.07 -4.26
C VAL A 108 -7.20 -3.55 -4.19
N PHE A 109 -6.80 -4.20 -3.10
CA PHE A 109 -6.95 -5.62 -2.87
C PHE A 109 -7.83 -5.86 -1.65
N ALA A 110 -8.87 -6.68 -1.78
CA ALA A 110 -9.75 -7.05 -0.68
C ALA A 110 -9.56 -8.52 -0.30
N TYR A 111 -9.62 -8.82 1.00
CA TYR A 111 -9.42 -10.17 1.55
C TYR A 111 -10.22 -10.36 2.84
N HIS A 112 -10.48 -11.63 3.16
CA HIS A 112 -11.01 -11.99 4.47
C HIS A 112 -9.85 -12.22 5.44
N PRO A 113 -9.86 -11.62 6.66
CA PRO A 113 -8.73 -11.71 7.59
C PRO A 113 -8.39 -13.15 8.00
N ASP A 114 -9.38 -14.06 8.06
CA ASP A 114 -9.14 -15.49 8.34
C ASP A 114 -8.54 -16.25 7.15
N GLU A 115 -8.62 -15.69 5.94
CA GLU A 115 -8.02 -16.25 4.72
C GLU A 115 -6.68 -15.58 4.39
N LYS A 116 -6.15 -14.77 5.32
CA LYS A 116 -4.90 -14.05 5.12
C LYS A 116 -3.79 -15.04 4.75
N PRO A 117 -3.22 -14.95 3.53
CA PRO A 117 -2.13 -15.83 3.14
C PRO A 117 -0.96 -15.64 4.10
N GLU A 118 -0.37 -16.74 4.58
CA GLU A 118 0.87 -16.71 5.38
C GLU A 118 2.00 -15.99 4.60
N ASP A 119 2.00 -16.15 3.27
CA ASP A 119 2.88 -15.46 2.31
C ASP A 119 2.13 -14.38 1.52
N MET A 120 1.49 -13.41 2.19
CA MET A 120 1.08 -12.20 1.46
C MET A 120 2.34 -11.57 0.84
N PRO A 121 2.32 -11.21 -0.46
CA PRO A 121 3.44 -10.52 -1.08
C PRO A 121 3.82 -9.32 -0.22
N SER A 122 5.02 -9.36 0.35
CA SER A 122 5.57 -8.21 1.07
C SER A 122 5.64 -7.06 0.06
N ILE A 123 4.80 -6.04 0.28
CA ILE A 123 4.84 -4.83 -0.51
C ILE A 123 6.14 -4.14 -0.12
N LYS A 124 7.15 -4.23 -0.99
CA LYS A 124 8.46 -3.62 -0.76
C LYS A 124 8.32 -2.09 -0.84
N GLY A 125 7.94 -1.47 0.27
CA GLY A 125 8.23 -0.07 0.55
C GLY A 125 9.61 0.02 1.18
N PHE A 126 10.47 0.91 0.67
CA PHE A 126 11.90 1.06 1.02
C PHE A 126 12.88 0.04 0.40
N GLY A 127 12.50 -0.61 -0.71
CA GLY A 127 13.48 -1.26 -1.58
C GLY A 127 14.20 -0.23 -2.43
N GLY A 128 15.26 0.40 -1.90
CA GLY A 128 16.19 1.15 -2.74
C GLY A 128 16.64 0.25 -3.89
N ILE A 129 16.64 0.77 -5.10
CA ILE A 129 17.27 0.12 -6.25
C ILE A 129 18.66 -0.30 -5.76
N GLN A 130 18.90 -1.61 -5.59
CA GLN A 130 20.26 -2.11 -5.53
C GLN A 130 20.84 -1.95 -6.93
N THR A 131 21.19 -0.71 -7.30
CA THR A 131 22.25 -0.49 -8.26
C THR A 131 23.46 -1.16 -7.64
N GLY A 132 24.00 -2.14 -8.34
CA GLY A 132 24.87 -3.17 -7.80
C GLY A 132 25.98 -2.68 -6.86
N HIS A 133 26.39 -3.58 -5.97
CA HIS A 133 27.61 -3.45 -5.19
C HIS A 133 28.79 -2.99 -6.07
N SER A 134 29.16 -1.71 -6.00
CA SER A 134 30.58 -1.38 -6.06
C SER A 134 31.13 -1.67 -4.67
N LYS A 135 31.91 -2.74 -4.57
CA LYS A 135 32.77 -3.02 -3.42
C LYS A 135 33.51 -1.74 -3.06
N ARG A 136 33.18 -1.13 -1.91
CA ARG A 136 34.10 -0.21 -1.25
C ARG A 136 35.32 -1.05 -0.89
N VAL A 137 36.40 -0.86 -1.65
CA VAL A 137 37.72 -1.32 -1.24
C VAL A 137 38.06 -0.53 0.02
N ASP A 138 38.25 -1.24 1.13
CA ASP A 138 38.78 -0.70 2.37
C ASP A 138 40.21 -0.20 2.12
N GLU A 139 40.36 1.09 1.85
CA GLU A 139 41.64 1.80 1.98
C GLU A 139 41.57 2.74 3.19
N ARG A 140 41.70 2.15 4.38
CA ARG A 140 42.31 2.84 5.52
C ARG A 140 43.64 2.17 5.84
N SER A 141 44.66 2.59 5.10
CA SER A 141 46.05 2.37 5.46
C SER A 141 46.31 2.85 6.88
N ALA A 142 46.94 1.96 7.64
CA ALA A 142 47.31 2.10 9.04
C ALA A 142 47.98 3.46 9.34
N ARG A 143 47.44 4.15 10.34
CA ARG A 143 48.12 5.28 10.96
C ARG A 143 49.12 4.68 11.97
N SER A 144 50.37 4.58 11.57
CA SER A 144 51.48 4.21 12.46
C SER A 144 51.62 5.27 13.55
N GLU A 145 51.55 4.83 14.80
CA GLU A 145 51.94 5.61 15.97
C GLU A 145 53.45 5.90 15.89
N GLN A 146 53.84 7.16 16.04
CA GLN A 146 55.19 7.56 16.40
C GLN A 146 55.10 8.29 17.73
N VAL A 147 55.65 7.64 18.75
CA VAL A 147 55.86 8.15 20.11
C VAL A 147 57.25 8.78 20.10
N ASP A 148 57.34 10.06 20.47
CA ASP A 148 58.57 10.69 20.97
C ASP A 148 58.64 10.53 22.51
#